data_AF-A0A2U0S658-F1
#
_entry.id   AF-A0A2U0S658-F1
#
_cell.length_a   1.000
_cell.length_b   1.000
_cell.length_c   1.000
_cell.angle_alpha   90.00
_cell.angle_beta   90.00
_cell.angle_gamma   90.00
#
_symmetry.space_group_name_H-M   'P 1'
#
loop_
_entity.id
_entity.type
_entity.pdbx_description
1 polymer ?
#
loop_
_entity_poly.entity_id
_entity_poly.type
_entity_poly.pdbx_seq_one_letter_code
_entity_poly.pdbx_strand_id
1 'polypeptide(L)'
;MIHTFFGLLLVLGSYVQMASSTVPSVFSFYTLIYGVLTLLFTYLLWKSKRLGWIGTVAIALFVILADSLTVLDLLTFLGIIKTAAILEIPYSLVTVLYLIQNHVRTKYGI
;
A
#
# COMPACT_ATOMS: atom_id res chain seq x y z
N MET A 1 -5.16 12.86 -1.03
CA MET A 1 -4.04 13.40 -0.21
C MET A 1 -3.40 12.34 0.66
N ILE A 2 -4.16 11.55 1.43
CA ILE A 2 -3.57 10.64 2.42
C ILE A 2 -2.78 9.46 1.80
N HIS A 3 -3.26 8.85 0.71
CA HIS A 3 -2.51 7.80 0.00
C HIS A 3 -1.22 8.33 -0.64
N THR A 4 -1.21 9.59 -1.07
CA THR A 4 -0.03 10.24 -1.63
C THR A 4 1.01 10.45 -0.54
N PHE A 5 0.57 10.87 0.64
CA PHE A 5 1.42 11.02 1.82
C PHE A 5 2.02 9.68 2.26
N PHE A 6 1.21 8.63 2.39
CA PHE A 6 1.71 7.29 2.74
C PHE A 6 2.63 6.71 1.67
N GLY A 7 2.28 6.82 0.38
CA GLY A 7 3.14 6.37 -0.71
C GLY A 7 4.50 7.08 -0.72
N LEU A 8 4.51 8.39 -0.44
CA LEU A 8 5.75 9.17 -0.37
C LEU A 8 6.57 8.84 0.89
N LEU A 9 5.91 8.59 2.02
CA LEU A 9 6.55 8.14 3.25
C LEU A 9 7.20 6.76 3.11
N LEU A 10 6.57 5.84 2.36
CA LEU A 10 7.13 4.52 2.04
C LEU A 10 8.35 4.63 1.11
N VAL A 11 8.29 5.48 0.08
CA VAL A 11 9.43 5.73 -0.79
C VAL A 11 10.60 6.32 -0.01
N LEU A 12 10.37 7.32 0.84
CA LEU A 12 11.40 7.91 1.69
C LEU A 12 11.96 6.90 2.70
N GLY A 13 11.09 6.10 3.33
CA GLY A 13 11.49 5.04 4.25
C GLY A 13 12.40 4.00 3.59
N SER A 14 12.06 3.58 2.37
CA SER A 14 12.87 2.62 1.60
C SER A 14 14.26 3.18 1.23
N TYR A 15 14.36 4.47 0.89
CA TYR A 15 15.63 5.13 0.64
C TYR A 15 16.52 5.21 1.88
N VAL A 16 15.96 5.57 3.04
CA VAL A 16 16.70 5.64 4.31
C VAL A 16 17.14 4.24 4.74
N GLN A 17 16.31 3.22 4.52
CA GLN A 17 16.62 1.83 4.89
C GLN A 17 17.62 1.16 3.96
N MET A 18 17.64 1.47 2.65
CA MET A 18 18.73 1.02 1.75
C MET A 18 20.10 1.56 2.17
N ALA A 19 20.15 2.74 2.80
CA ALA A 19 21.38 3.31 3.33
C ALA A 19 21.84 2.66 4.65
N SER A 20 20.96 1.94 5.36
CA SER A 20 21.29 1.20 6.58
C SER A 20 21.47 -0.30 6.29
N SER A 21 22.66 -0.85 6.54
CA SER A 21 23.02 -2.25 6.25
C SER A 21 22.30 -3.32 7.10
N THR A 22 21.37 -2.92 7.97
CA THR A 22 20.71 -3.78 8.97
C THR A 22 19.35 -4.33 8.51
N VAL A 23 18.86 -3.92 7.35
CA VAL A 23 17.54 -4.30 6.84
C VAL A 23 17.69 -5.28 5.66
N PRO A 24 16.92 -6.39 5.60
CA PRO A 24 16.98 -7.31 4.47
C PRO A 24 16.71 -6.57 3.15
N SER A 25 17.58 -6.73 2.16
CA SER A 25 17.46 -6.08 0.84
C SER A 25 16.11 -6.36 0.15
N VAL A 26 15.51 -7.52 0.44
CA VAL A 26 14.18 -7.93 -0.02
C VAL A 26 13.08 -7.01 0.50
N PHE A 27 13.15 -6.60 1.78
CA PHE A 27 12.18 -5.67 2.35
C PHE A 27 12.29 -4.29 1.71
N SER A 28 13.51 -3.75 1.55
CA SER A 28 13.70 -2.45 0.93
C SER A 28 13.18 -2.38 -0.51
N PHE A 29 13.39 -3.45 -1.29
CA PHE A 29 12.89 -3.54 -2.67
C PHE A 29 11.35 -3.66 -2.73
N TYR A 30 10.78 -4.49 -1.86
CA TYR A 30 9.33 -4.62 -1.70
C TYR A 30 8.68 -3.26 -1.36
N THR A 31 9.19 -2.58 -0.34
CA THR A 31 8.66 -1.31 0.15
C THR A 31 8.80 -0.20 -0.90
N LEU A 32 9.88 -0.20 -1.68
CA LEU A 32 10.08 0.72 -2.79
C LEU A 32 9.04 0.50 -3.89
N ILE A 33 8.90 -0.73 -4.41
CA ILE A 33 7.91 -1.06 -5.45
C ILE A 33 6.51 -0.69 -4.97
N TYR A 34 6.19 -1.08 -3.75
CA TYR A 34 4.89 -0.80 -3.14
C TYR A 34 4.62 0.71 -3.05
N GLY A 35 5.59 1.50 -2.57
CA GLY A 35 5.48 2.96 -2.50
C GLY A 35 5.28 3.59 -3.88
N VAL A 36 6.04 3.16 -4.89
CA VAL A 36 5.93 3.66 -6.27
C VAL A 36 4.56 3.32 -6.88
N LEU A 37 4.09 2.08 -6.74
CA LEU A 37 2.78 1.68 -7.25
C LEU A 37 1.66 2.46 -6.54
N THR A 38 1.76 2.63 -5.22
CA THR A 38 0.80 3.41 -4.43
C THR A 38 0.72 4.85 -4.94
N LEU A 39 1.85 5.51 -5.20
CA LEU A 39 1.89 6.85 -5.78
C LEU A 39 1.28 6.89 -7.18
N LEU A 40 1.64 5.93 -8.04
CA LEU A 40 1.14 5.85 -9.42
C LEU A 40 -0.38 5.71 -9.45
N PHE A 41 -0.94 4.74 -8.73
CA PHE A 41 -2.39 4.51 -8.75
C PHE A 41 -3.15 5.60 -8.01
N THR A 42 -2.58 6.18 -6.94
CA THR A 42 -3.16 7.36 -6.29
C THR A 42 -3.23 8.55 -7.26
N TYR A 43 -2.19 8.79 -8.07
CA TYR A 43 -2.22 9.82 -9.10
C TYR A 43 -3.29 9.55 -10.16
N LEU A 44 -3.41 8.31 -10.63
CA LEU A 44 -4.47 7.91 -11.57
C LEU A 44 -5.87 8.05 -10.95
N LEU A 45 -6.00 7.74 -9.66
CA LEU A 45 -7.25 7.88 -8.90
C LEU A 45 -7.64 9.34 -8.73
N TRP A 46 -6.66 10.23 -8.51
CA TRP A 46 -6.85 11.69 -8.54
C TRP A 46 -7.37 12.15 -9.90
N LYS A 47 -6.79 11.67 -10.99
CA LYS A 47 -7.23 11.96 -12.37
C LYS A 47 -8.55 11.28 -12.75
N SER A 48 -9.26 10.70 -11.78
CA SER A 48 -10.55 10.01 -11.95
C SER A 48 -10.50 8.92 -13.03
N LYS A 49 -9.33 8.27 -13.20
CA LYS A 49 -9.16 7.18 -14.16
C LYS A 49 -9.58 5.85 -13.51
N ARG A 50 -10.34 5.04 -14.25
CA ARG A 50 -10.77 3.70 -13.82
C ARG A 50 -9.61 2.81 -13.37
N LEU A 51 -8.48 2.87 -14.08
CA LEU A 51 -7.26 2.13 -13.72
C LEU A 51 -6.71 2.53 -12.34
N GLY A 52 -6.86 3.80 -11.93
CA GLY A 52 -6.48 4.25 -10.60
C GLY A 52 -7.31 3.63 -9.50
N TRP A 53 -8.63 3.51 -9.72
CA TRP A 53 -9.51 2.79 -8.80
C TRP A 53 -9.12 1.31 -8.70
N ILE A 54 -8.97 0.62 -9.83
CA ILE A 54 -8.66 -0.81 -9.87
C ILE A 54 -7.32 -1.09 -9.17
N GLY A 55 -6.29 -0.32 -9.51
CA GLY A 55 -4.97 -0.49 -8.91
C GLY A 55 -4.93 -0.17 -7.42
N THR A 56 -5.67 0.85 -6.97
CA THR A 56 -5.74 1.18 -5.53
C THR A 56 -6.45 0.10 -4.73
N VAL A 57 -7.54 -0.47 -5.26
CA VAL A 57 -8.22 -1.62 -4.64
C VAL A 57 -7.30 -2.85 -4.61
N ALA A 58 -6.62 -3.15 -5.72
CA ALA A 58 -5.71 -4.29 -5.80
C ALA A 58 -4.56 -4.19 -4.79
N ILE A 59 -3.96 -3.00 -4.67
CA ILE A 59 -2.90 -2.70 -3.69
C ILE A 59 -3.42 -2.85 -2.27
N ALA A 60 -4.57 -2.25 -1.94
CA ALA A 60 -5.12 -2.34 -0.60
C ALA A 60 -5.42 -3.79 -0.20
N LEU A 61 -5.96 -4.61 -1.11
CA LEU A 61 -6.17 -6.05 -0.86
C LEU A 61 -4.85 -6.81 -0.68
N PHE A 62 -3.84 -6.49 -1.49
CA PHE A 62 -2.52 -7.10 -1.37
C PHE A 62 -1.87 -6.79 -0.02
N VAL A 63 -1.99 -5.56 0.47
CA VAL A 63 -1.49 -5.13 1.79
C VAL A 63 -2.18 -5.89 2.90
N ILE A 64 -3.51 -5.96 2.87
CA ILE A 64 -4.28 -6.73 3.85
C ILE A 64 -3.77 -8.18 3.91
N LEU A 65 -3.54 -8.81 2.74
CA LEU A 65 -3.02 -10.17 2.68
C LEU A 65 -1.59 -10.28 3.22
N ALA A 66 -0.67 -9.44 2.73
CA ALA A 66 0.74 -9.47 3.11
C ALA A 66 0.91 -9.23 4.61
N ASP A 67 0.26 -8.19 5.15
CA ASP A 67 0.31 -7.82 6.56
C ASP A 67 -0.34 -8.87 7.45
N SER A 68 -1.46 -9.44 7.04
CA SER A 68 -2.10 -10.53 7.80
C SER A 68 -1.18 -11.75 7.89
N LEU A 69 -0.51 -12.10 6.78
CA LEU A 69 0.45 -13.20 6.77
C LEU A 69 1.69 -12.89 7.63
N THR A 70 2.14 -11.63 7.69
CA THR A 70 3.21 -11.21 8.61
C THR A 70 2.76 -11.27 10.07
N VAL A 71 1.56 -10.81 10.39
CA VAL A 71 1.01 -10.85 11.77
C VAL A 71 0.88 -12.29 12.26
N LEU A 72 0.50 -13.22 11.37
CA LEU A 72 0.40 -14.66 11.65
C LEU A 72 1.75 -15.41 11.61
N ASP A 73 2.88 -14.69 11.47
CA ASP A 73 4.22 -15.27 11.35
C ASP A 73 4.42 -16.24 10.17
N LEU A 74 3.54 -16.19 9.16
CA LEU A 74 3.60 -17.02 7.96
C LEU A 74 4.52 -16.43 6.87
N LEU A 75 4.82 -15.13 6.96
CA LEU A 75 5.54 -14.37 5.94
C LEU A 75 6.61 -13.46 6.56
N THR A 76 7.46 -14.05 7.40
CA THR A 76 8.51 -13.34 8.15
C THR A 76 9.71 -12.92 7.31
N PHE A 77 9.95 -13.57 6.16
CA PHE A 77 11.07 -13.23 5.26
C PHE A 77 10.94 -11.85 4.62
N LEU A 78 9.71 -11.32 4.55
CA LEU A 78 9.44 -9.99 4.00
C LEU A 78 9.90 -8.87 4.92
N GLY A 79 10.24 -9.15 6.18
CA GLY A 79 10.81 -8.14 7.09
C GLY A 79 9.85 -7.02 7.50
N ILE A 80 8.55 -7.18 7.25
CA ILE A 80 7.52 -6.21 7.65
C ILE A 80 7.45 -6.14 9.18
N ILE A 81 7.49 -4.93 9.73
CA ILE A 81 7.40 -4.70 11.17
C ILE A 81 5.96 -4.95 11.60
N LYS A 82 5.72 -5.91 12.50
CA LYS A 82 4.38 -6.30 12.96
C LYS A 82 3.51 -5.12 13.42
N THR A 83 4.10 -4.13 14.08
CA THR A 83 3.38 -2.93 14.53
C THR A 83 2.91 -2.05 13.38
N ALA A 84 3.64 -2.01 12.27
CA ALA A 84 3.22 -1.32 11.05
C ALA A 84 2.07 -2.08 10.37
N ALA A 85 2.20 -3.41 10.23
CA ALA A 85 1.16 -4.27 9.68
C ALA A 85 -0.20 -4.13 10.40
N ILE A 86 -0.20 -4.02 11.73
CA ILE A 86 -1.43 -3.82 12.53
C ILE A 86 -2.14 -2.50 12.19
N LEU A 87 -1.41 -1.46 11.77
CA LEU A 87 -1.98 -0.16 11.38
C LEU A 87 -2.35 -0.11 9.89
N GLU A 88 -1.59 -0.80 9.05
CA GLU A 88 -1.78 -0.83 7.59
C GLU A 88 -3.01 -1.65 7.18
N ILE A 89 -3.35 -2.73 7.91
CA ILE A 89 -4.57 -3.52 7.70
C ILE A 89 -5.86 -2.69 7.82
N PRO A 90 -6.17 -2.02 8.96
CA PRO A 90 -7.41 -1.27 9.11
C PRO A 90 -7.48 -0.09 8.14
N TYR A 91 -6.36 0.56 7.84
CA TYR A 91 -6.30 1.62 6.83
C TYR A 91 -6.66 1.12 5.43
N SER A 92 -6.10 -0.02 5.04
CA SER A 92 -6.38 -0.66 3.74
C SER A 92 -7.84 -1.12 3.67
N LEU A 93 -8.40 -1.62 4.77
CA LEU A 93 -9.81 -2.00 4.86
C LEU A 93 -10.73 -0.79 4.65
N VAL A 94 -10.49 0.32 5.36
CA VAL A 94 -11.24 1.57 5.20
C VAL A 94 -11.14 2.08 3.77
N THR A 95 -9.97 1.98 3.16
CA THR A 95 -9.75 2.37 1.76
C THR A 95 -10.62 1.56 0.80
N VAL A 96 -10.64 0.24 0.93
CA VAL A 96 -11.48 -0.63 0.09
C VAL A 96 -12.97 -0.33 0.30
N LEU A 97 -13.40 -0.20 1.56
CA LEU A 97 -14.79 0.12 1.90
C LEU A 97 -15.23 1.45 1.31
N TYR A 98 -14.37 2.47 1.35
CA TYR A 98 -14.61 3.76 0.71
C TYR A 98 -14.73 3.62 -0.82
N LEU A 99 -13.81 2.89 -1.45
CA LEU A 99 -13.78 2.74 -2.91
C LEU A 99 -14.96 1.94 -3.46
N ILE A 100 -15.54 1.02 -2.68
CA ILE A 100 -16.71 0.22 -3.06
C ILE A 100 -18.03 0.99 -2.95
N GLN A 101 -18.08 2.14 -2.27
CA GLN A 101 -19.31 2.91 -2.15
C GLN A 101 -19.84 3.32 -3.52
N ASN A 102 -21.16 3.18 -3.73
CA ASN A 102 -21.79 3.39 -5.04
C ASN A 102 -21.47 4.76 -5.66
N HIS A 103 -21.45 5.82 -4.84
CA HIS A 103 -21.15 7.17 -5.33
C HIS A 103 -19.69 7.34 -5.80
N VAL A 104 -18.76 6.54 -5.25
CA VAL A 104 -17.37 6.53 -5.69
C VAL A 104 -17.25 5.67 -6.94
N ARG A 105 -17.83 4.48 -6.96
CA ARG A 105 -17.79 3.58 -8.12
C ARG A 105 -18.33 4.23 -9.40
N THR A 106 -19.45 4.94 -9.32
CA THR A 106 -20.04 5.66 -10.46
C THR A 106 -19.11 6.75 -11.00
N LYS A 107 -18.36 7.44 -10.14
CA LYS A 107 -17.33 8.43 -10.55
C LYS A 107 -16.24 7.81 -11.43
N TYR A 108 -15.94 6.52 -11.26
CA TYR A 108 -14.92 5.80 -12.01
C TYR A 108 -15.49 4.89 -13.12
N GLY A 109 -16.82 4.89 -13.33
CA GLY A 109 -17.49 4.07 -14.34
C GLY A 109 -17.43 2.56 -14.06
N ILE A 110 -17.66 2.17 -12.79
CA ILE A 110 -17.61 0.80 -12.27
C ILE A 110 -18.95 0.41 -11.64
#